data_AF-A0A944N378-F1
#
_entry.id   AF-A0A944N378-F1
#
_cell.length_a   1.000
_cell.length_b   1.000
_cell.length_c   1.000
_cell.angle_alpha   90.00
_cell.angle_beta   90.00
_cell.angle_gamma   90.00
#
_symmetry.space_group_name_H-M   'P 1'
#
loop_
_entity.id
_entity.type
_entity.pdbx_description
1 polymer ?
#
loop_
_entity_poly.entity_id
_entity_poly.type
_entity_poly.pdbx_seq_one_letter_code
_entity_poly.pdbx_strand_id
1 'polypeptide(L)'
;MQLPNLEEMSEAEKTWFAHSIAGMVVADGHTDQSEMNFLREAINFLHDKEEISNIMTVIKEGKIPEMGPLDIDPKQAFLMLKYLAQLMVADADLATKEISFFLLSGKLLGFNNEILTKFWKSARALLEKDLPQGIIETANLKVKVSLMKIDDTGFTFRLGKALMPKVKIRLKVCKPFQSEHPLQGDDAFWEVISCQMLKQVPVKFDEGRYLVRATFEQKLADYHGILQVIHPENYAVVSDGGFFKAEKNSLLGSYVRCYVCDNPEIKFFVLHSKSMIIEQNIFGVPSYIRSAGKLEYCDFNLIQVASCSKCGFSSNDKEHFKRLKTDEPTFSVEKFSASWDEKISPLLEKAQESADQYYAEDRDATLGMLSYELAIATFEQLASISPDVQKKAQVLRKQSSMLLTLSELQMENKERDAAETNLNKVVDLWVPIFDNLKGTVMINVCLLLFQIKIYFNDLQSAAQYMKFMDNYDPDGKLVEGTDEYKQLKLGAAKLKATFDDREILTKEKMKHFHLDDA
;
A
#
# COMPACT_ATOMS: atom_id res chain seq x y z
N MET A 1 -4.66 -5.09 9.48
CA MET A 1 -4.28 -6.00 10.58
C MET A 1 -5.38 -7.05 10.68
N GLN A 2 -5.04 -8.33 10.83
CA GLN A 2 -6.07 -9.36 10.98
C GLN A 2 -6.42 -9.45 12.47
N LEU A 3 -7.68 -9.20 12.83
CA LEU A 3 -8.18 -9.37 14.18
C LEU A 3 -8.37 -10.87 14.50
N PRO A 4 -8.22 -11.30 15.77
CA PRO A 4 -8.71 -12.60 16.22
C PRO A 4 -10.23 -12.71 16.03
N ASN A 5 -10.77 -13.93 16.03
CA ASN A 5 -12.21 -14.12 15.88
C ASN A 5 -12.92 -13.73 17.18
N LEU A 6 -13.40 -12.50 17.25
CA LEU A 6 -14.01 -11.93 18.44
C LEU A 6 -15.32 -12.62 18.84
N GLU A 7 -16.03 -13.26 17.90
CA GLU A 7 -17.28 -13.97 18.18
C GLU A 7 -17.06 -15.30 18.92
N GLU A 8 -15.89 -15.92 18.72
CA GLU A 8 -15.50 -17.18 19.37
C GLU A 8 -14.82 -16.95 20.73
N MET A 9 -14.53 -15.70 21.08
CA MET A 9 -13.89 -15.32 22.34
C MET A 9 -14.93 -15.10 23.44
N SER A 10 -14.67 -15.67 24.61
CA SER A 10 -15.33 -15.32 25.85
C SER A 10 -15.05 -13.86 26.23
N GLU A 11 -15.91 -13.27 27.07
CA GLU A 11 -15.72 -11.90 27.55
C GLU A 11 -14.38 -11.73 28.28
N ALA A 12 -13.93 -12.75 29.04
CA ALA A 12 -12.63 -12.71 29.71
C ALA A 12 -11.46 -12.63 28.70
N GLU A 13 -11.54 -13.35 27.58
CA GLU A 13 -10.52 -13.32 26.53
C GLU A 13 -10.55 -11.96 25.78
N LYS A 14 -11.74 -11.41 25.52
CA LYS A 14 -11.90 -10.08 24.91
C LYS A 14 -11.32 -8.98 25.81
N THR A 15 -11.67 -9.01 27.10
CA THR A 15 -11.11 -8.12 28.12
C THR A 15 -9.59 -8.22 28.14
N TRP A 16 -9.05 -9.43 28.21
CA TRP A 16 -7.60 -9.65 28.21
C TRP A 16 -6.96 -9.06 26.94
N PHE A 17 -7.56 -9.29 25.77
CA PHE A 17 -7.04 -8.77 24.51
C PHE A 17 -7.04 -7.25 24.49
N ALA A 18 -8.11 -6.60 24.94
CA ALA A 18 -8.19 -5.16 25.05
C ALA A 18 -7.11 -4.59 25.99
N HIS A 19 -6.87 -5.24 27.13
CA HIS A 19 -5.79 -4.87 28.06
C HIS A 19 -4.40 -5.04 27.42
N SER A 20 -4.21 -6.05 26.59
CA SER A 20 -2.95 -6.26 25.87
C SER A 20 -2.71 -5.22 24.76
N ILE A 21 -3.76 -4.81 24.03
CA ILE A 21 -3.68 -3.73 23.04
C ILE A 21 -3.33 -2.41 23.75
N ALA A 22 -4.08 -2.10 24.81
CA ALA A 22 -3.84 -0.97 25.69
C ALA A 22 -2.40 -0.90 26.18
N GLY A 23 -1.92 -1.98 26.78
CA GLY A 23 -0.56 -2.06 27.31
C GLY A 23 0.50 -1.94 26.23
N MET A 24 0.25 -2.40 25.01
CA MET A 24 1.18 -2.24 23.88
C MET A 24 1.28 -0.77 23.45
N VAL A 25 0.15 -0.09 23.30
CA VAL A 25 0.10 1.33 22.89
C VAL A 25 0.82 2.23 23.89
N VAL A 26 0.72 1.96 25.19
CA VAL A 26 1.34 2.80 26.22
C VAL A 26 2.73 2.34 26.66
N ALA A 27 3.24 1.23 26.12
CA ALA A 27 4.44 0.59 26.65
C ALA A 27 5.67 1.50 26.56
N ASP A 28 5.77 2.34 25.54
CA ASP A 28 6.89 3.26 25.35
C ASP A 28 6.88 4.43 26.36
N GLY A 29 5.70 4.75 26.91
CA GLY A 29 5.44 5.79 27.90
C GLY A 29 5.10 7.15 27.30
N HIS A 30 4.87 7.23 25.99
CA HIS A 30 4.22 8.39 25.38
C HIS A 30 2.74 8.05 25.23
N THR A 31 1.90 9.07 25.38
CA THR A 31 0.45 8.90 25.20
C THR A 31 -0.05 10.17 24.57
N ASP A 32 -0.07 10.19 23.25
CA ASP A 32 -0.57 11.32 22.48
C ASP A 32 -2.06 11.15 22.13
N GLN A 33 -2.67 12.21 21.61
CA GLN A 33 -4.10 12.19 21.29
C GLN A 33 -4.43 11.21 20.13
N SER A 34 -3.46 10.90 19.26
CA SER A 34 -3.59 9.92 18.18
C SER A 34 -3.62 8.49 18.72
N GLU A 35 -2.71 8.16 19.63
CA GLU A 35 -2.64 6.85 20.31
C GLU A 35 -3.91 6.58 21.11
N MET A 36 -4.43 7.60 21.80
CA MET A 36 -5.70 7.51 22.53
C MET A 36 -6.92 7.30 21.63
N ASN A 37 -6.91 7.88 20.44
CA ASN A 37 -7.98 7.68 19.46
C ASN A 37 -7.90 6.29 18.83
N PHE A 38 -6.70 5.85 18.43
CA PHE A 38 -6.45 4.50 17.92
C PHE A 38 -6.86 3.44 18.94
N LEU A 39 -6.45 3.61 20.19
CA LEU A 39 -6.78 2.69 21.26
C LEU A 39 -8.29 2.55 21.45
N ARG A 40 -9.01 3.68 21.46
CA ARG A 40 -10.48 3.69 21.59
C ARG A 40 -11.14 2.90 20.45
N GLU A 41 -10.66 3.04 19.22
CA GLU A 41 -11.16 2.27 18.08
C GLU A 41 -10.78 0.79 18.19
N ALA A 42 -9.55 0.50 18.62
CA ALA A 42 -9.01 -0.85 18.70
C ALA A 42 -9.68 -1.72 19.78
N ILE A 43 -10.21 -1.13 20.87
CA ILE A 43 -10.92 -1.83 21.95
C ILE A 43 -12.45 -1.71 21.86
N ASN A 44 -12.98 -1.09 20.80
CA ASN A 44 -14.43 -0.86 20.64
C ASN A 44 -15.25 -2.15 20.45
N PHE A 45 -14.58 -3.31 20.32
CA PHE A 45 -15.23 -4.61 20.33
C PHE A 45 -15.72 -5.05 21.72
N LEU A 46 -15.29 -4.38 22.80
CA LEU A 46 -15.85 -4.61 24.13
C LEU A 46 -17.26 -4.04 24.18
N HIS A 47 -18.22 -4.85 24.66
CA HIS A 47 -19.61 -4.41 24.80
C HIS A 47 -19.82 -3.51 26.03
N ASP A 48 -18.95 -3.61 27.04
CA ASP A 48 -19.04 -2.83 28.27
C ASP A 48 -18.35 -1.47 28.14
N LYS A 49 -19.16 -0.41 28.11
CA LYS A 49 -18.68 0.98 28.05
C LYS A 49 -17.96 1.42 29.32
N GLU A 50 -18.27 0.83 30.48
CA GLU A 50 -17.60 1.12 31.74
C GLU A 50 -16.19 0.53 31.73
N GLU A 51 -16.02 -0.68 31.20
CA GLU A 51 -14.72 -1.33 31.04
C GLU A 51 -13.81 -0.58 30.06
N ILE A 52 -14.34 -0.15 28.91
CA ILE A 52 -13.61 0.73 27.98
C ILE A 52 -13.17 2.02 28.70
N SER A 53 -14.04 2.63 29.49
CA SER A 53 -13.72 3.85 30.25
C SER A 53 -12.61 3.60 31.29
N ASN A 54 -12.63 2.45 31.95
CA ASN A 54 -11.62 2.06 32.94
C ASN A 54 -10.25 1.84 32.30
N ILE A 55 -10.19 1.08 31.20
CA ILE A 55 -8.96 0.86 30.42
C ILE A 55 -8.38 2.21 29.98
N MET A 56 -9.21 3.09 29.42
CA MET A 56 -8.81 4.43 28.99
C MET A 56 -8.33 5.32 30.15
N THR A 57 -8.83 5.11 31.37
CA THR A 57 -8.41 5.87 32.56
C THR A 57 -7.04 5.40 33.07
N VAL A 58 -6.81 4.09 33.16
CA VAL A 58 -5.52 3.49 33.55
C VAL A 58 -4.39 3.96 32.62
N ILE A 59 -4.69 4.06 31.34
CA ILE A 59 -3.76 4.47 30.30
C ILE A 59 -3.45 5.97 30.35
N LYS A 60 -4.44 6.83 30.63
CA LYS A 60 -4.20 8.26 30.87
C LYS A 60 -3.27 8.51 32.05
N GLU A 61 -3.24 7.61 33.03
CA GLU A 61 -2.31 7.67 34.16
C GLU A 61 -0.90 7.14 33.82
N GLY A 62 -0.66 6.73 32.57
CA GLY A 62 0.63 6.20 32.09
C GLY A 62 0.97 4.83 32.68
N LYS A 63 -0.03 4.08 33.15
CA LYS A 63 0.17 2.75 33.75
C LYS A 63 -0.11 1.66 32.71
N ILE A 64 0.81 0.71 32.64
CA ILE A 64 0.61 -0.52 31.87
C ILE A 64 -0.43 -1.37 32.62
N PRO A 65 -1.50 -1.86 31.96
CA PRO A 65 -2.49 -2.72 32.61
C PRO A 65 -1.86 -4.02 33.14
N GLU A 66 -2.26 -4.45 34.33
CA GLU A 66 -1.84 -5.74 34.88
C GLU A 66 -2.58 -6.88 34.14
N MET A 67 -1.83 -7.90 33.70
CA MET A 67 -2.37 -9.04 32.98
C MET A 67 -1.90 -10.34 33.64
N GLY A 68 -2.82 -11.28 33.81
CA GLY A 68 -2.53 -12.66 34.22
C GLY A 68 -2.35 -13.61 33.03
N PRO A 69 -1.95 -14.87 33.26
CA PRO A 69 -1.98 -15.90 32.22
C PRO A 69 -3.40 -16.09 31.69
N LEU A 70 -3.53 -16.35 30.38
CA LEU A 70 -4.81 -16.61 29.73
C LEU A 70 -4.79 -18.02 29.13
N ASP A 71 -5.75 -18.84 29.54
CA ASP A 71 -6.02 -20.13 28.89
C ASP A 71 -7.01 -19.88 27.74
N ILE A 72 -6.54 -20.06 26.51
CA ILE A 72 -7.25 -19.73 25.28
C ILE A 72 -6.84 -20.70 24.17
N ASP A 73 -7.71 -20.89 23.18
CA ASP A 73 -7.39 -21.68 22.00
C ASP A 73 -6.07 -21.20 21.34
N PRO A 74 -5.12 -22.12 21.04
CA PRO A 74 -3.81 -21.76 20.49
C PRO A 74 -3.87 -20.95 19.19
N LYS A 75 -4.91 -21.11 18.35
CA LYS A 75 -5.05 -20.31 17.12
C LYS A 75 -5.45 -18.88 17.46
N GLN A 76 -6.38 -18.68 18.38
CA GLN A 76 -6.76 -17.34 18.85
C GLN A 76 -5.60 -16.65 19.57
N ALA A 77 -4.88 -17.37 20.43
CA ALA A 77 -3.66 -16.88 21.08
C ALA A 77 -2.61 -16.40 20.07
N PHE A 78 -2.42 -17.16 18.98
CA PHE A 78 -1.50 -16.80 17.91
C PHE A 78 -1.96 -15.57 17.11
N LEU A 79 -3.26 -15.44 16.83
CA LEU A 79 -3.82 -14.25 16.16
C LEU A 79 -3.68 -12.99 17.03
N MET A 80 -3.94 -13.09 18.34
CA MET A 80 -3.71 -12.00 19.29
C MET A 80 -2.23 -11.59 19.32
N LEU A 81 -1.32 -12.56 19.41
CA LEU A 81 0.12 -12.29 19.37
C LEU A 81 0.55 -11.64 18.04
N LYS A 82 0.01 -12.10 16.91
CA LYS A 82 0.28 -11.54 15.59
C LYS A 82 -0.20 -10.09 15.49
N TYR A 83 -1.39 -9.79 16.01
CA TYR A 83 -1.92 -8.44 16.07
C TYR A 83 -1.01 -7.53 16.91
N LEU A 84 -0.63 -7.97 18.12
CA LEU A 84 0.27 -7.22 19.00
C LEU A 84 1.63 -6.96 18.33
N ALA A 85 2.17 -7.91 17.57
CA ALA A 85 3.43 -7.72 16.85
C ALA A 85 3.32 -6.68 15.71
N GLN A 86 2.17 -6.61 15.04
CA GLN A 86 1.90 -5.58 14.01
C GLN A 86 1.75 -4.20 14.64
N LEU A 87 1.06 -4.14 15.78
CA LEU A 87 0.88 -2.92 16.56
C LEU A 87 2.22 -2.36 17.06
N MET A 88 3.07 -3.23 17.60
CA MET A 88 4.40 -2.91 18.13
C MET A 88 5.36 -2.28 17.10
N VAL A 89 5.08 -2.38 15.80
CA VAL A 89 5.92 -1.77 14.74
C VAL A 89 5.19 -0.69 13.95
N ALA A 90 4.01 -0.26 14.40
CA ALA A 90 3.13 0.62 13.65
C ALA A 90 3.64 2.07 13.55
N ASP A 91 4.33 2.55 14.58
CA ASP A 91 4.90 3.89 14.70
C ASP A 91 6.29 4.05 14.07
N ALA A 92 6.84 2.96 13.53
CA ALA A 92 8.19 2.87 12.99
C ALA A 92 9.33 3.14 13.99
N ASP A 93 9.07 3.13 15.29
CA ASP A 93 10.07 3.32 16.36
C ASP A 93 9.97 2.25 17.44
N LEU A 94 10.42 1.04 17.12
CA LEU A 94 10.35 -0.09 18.06
C LEU A 94 11.26 0.08 19.30
N ALA A 95 10.67 0.55 20.40
CA ALA A 95 11.27 0.80 21.68
C ALA A 95 11.50 -0.48 22.50
N THR A 96 12.46 -0.40 23.44
CA THR A 96 12.81 -1.52 24.31
C THR A 96 11.67 -1.93 25.25
N LYS A 97 10.86 -0.97 25.69
CA LYS A 97 9.73 -1.24 26.58
C LYS A 97 8.61 -1.98 25.85
N GLU A 98 8.34 -1.62 24.59
CA GLU A 98 7.37 -2.33 23.75
C GLU A 98 7.78 -3.78 23.50
N ILE A 99 9.06 -4.03 23.17
CA ILE A 99 9.57 -5.41 23.07
C ILE A 99 9.40 -6.14 24.40
N SER A 100 9.69 -5.48 25.53
CA SER A 100 9.54 -6.09 26.85
C SER A 100 8.08 -6.49 27.12
N PHE A 101 7.14 -5.61 26.77
CA PHE A 101 5.71 -5.84 26.94
C PHE A 101 5.18 -6.91 25.99
N PHE A 102 5.63 -6.94 24.74
CA PHE A 102 5.34 -8.01 23.77
C PHE A 102 5.80 -9.38 24.29
N LEU A 103 7.04 -9.46 24.78
CA LEU A 103 7.59 -10.70 25.35
C LEU A 103 6.82 -11.14 26.60
N LEU A 104 6.37 -10.21 27.44
CA LEU A 104 5.52 -10.51 28.59
C LEU A 104 4.17 -11.07 28.15
N SER A 105 3.48 -10.36 27.26
CA SER A 105 2.15 -10.75 26.74
C SER A 105 2.18 -12.14 26.10
N GLY A 106 3.21 -12.41 25.28
CA GLY A 106 3.39 -13.71 24.67
C GLY A 106 3.63 -14.85 25.67
N LYS A 107 4.35 -14.61 26.76
CA LYS A 107 4.53 -15.61 27.83
C LYS A 107 3.23 -15.91 28.56
N LEU A 108 2.42 -14.87 28.80
CA LEU A 108 1.11 -15.01 29.44
C LEU A 108 0.11 -15.80 28.57
N LEU A 109 0.29 -15.77 27.25
CA LEU A 109 -0.42 -16.60 26.27
C LEU A 109 0.19 -18.01 26.09
N GLY A 110 1.21 -18.38 26.86
CA GLY A 110 1.83 -19.71 26.82
C GLY A 110 2.92 -19.91 25.75
N PHE A 111 3.37 -18.86 25.08
CA PHE A 111 4.46 -18.97 24.10
C PHE A 111 5.84 -18.97 24.74
N ASN A 112 6.76 -19.75 24.16
CA ASN A 112 8.16 -19.79 24.61
C ASN A 112 9.01 -18.64 24.05
N ASN A 113 10.16 -18.38 24.68
CA ASN A 113 11.06 -17.29 24.29
C ASN A 113 11.63 -17.43 22.87
N GLU A 114 11.74 -18.63 22.32
CA GLU A 114 12.29 -18.83 20.98
C GLU A 114 11.31 -18.33 19.90
N ILE A 115 10.04 -18.71 20.03
CA ILE A 115 8.96 -18.26 19.15
C ILE A 115 8.82 -16.74 19.24
N LEU A 116 8.74 -16.21 20.46
CA LEU A 116 8.60 -14.77 20.67
C LEU A 116 9.78 -13.98 20.11
N THR A 117 11.00 -14.49 20.31
CA THR A 117 12.22 -13.89 19.75
C THR A 117 12.20 -13.87 18.22
N LYS A 118 11.79 -14.97 17.58
CA LYS A 118 11.63 -15.00 16.12
C LYS A 118 10.56 -14.00 15.66
N PHE A 119 9.44 -13.92 16.38
CA PHE A 119 8.30 -13.08 16.00
C PHE A 119 8.63 -11.59 15.98
N TRP A 120 9.15 -11.04 17.08
CA TRP A 120 9.47 -9.61 17.12
C TRP A 120 10.62 -9.26 16.17
N LYS A 121 11.58 -10.17 15.95
CA LYS A 121 12.64 -9.98 14.95
C LYS A 121 12.09 -9.95 13.52
N SER A 122 11.12 -10.81 13.20
CA SER A 122 10.41 -10.78 11.91
C SER A 122 9.61 -9.50 11.72
N ALA A 123 8.86 -9.06 12.74
CA ALA A 123 8.13 -7.80 12.71
C ALA A 123 9.08 -6.60 12.48
N ARG A 124 10.20 -6.56 13.21
CA ARG A 124 11.25 -5.55 13.02
C ARG A 124 11.85 -5.60 11.62
N ALA A 125 12.12 -6.79 11.07
CA ALA A 125 12.69 -6.92 9.73
C ALA A 125 11.74 -6.42 8.63
N LEU A 126 10.43 -6.58 8.82
CA LEU A 126 9.41 -5.99 7.94
C LEU A 126 9.45 -4.47 8.01
N LEU A 127 9.46 -3.90 9.23
CA LEU A 127 9.60 -2.45 9.42
C LEU A 127 10.88 -1.91 8.76
N GLU A 128 12.02 -2.54 9.04
CA GLU A 128 13.33 -2.12 8.54
C GLU A 128 13.47 -2.22 7.01
N LYS A 129 12.62 -3.02 6.33
CA LYS A 129 12.58 -3.14 4.87
C LYS A 129 12.03 -1.89 4.19
N ASP A 130 11.07 -1.23 4.83
CA ASP A 130 10.38 -0.07 4.28
C ASP A 130 11.10 1.24 4.61
N LEU A 131 12.11 1.18 5.49
CA LEU A 131 12.96 2.31 5.83
C LEU A 131 14.00 2.63 4.73
N PRO A 132 14.41 3.91 4.58
CA PRO A 132 15.49 4.30 3.68
C PRO A 132 16.75 3.49 3.91
N GLN A 133 17.37 3.03 2.82
CA GLN A 133 18.54 2.16 2.87
C GLN A 133 19.81 2.96 2.60
N GLY A 134 20.93 2.56 3.21
CA GLY A 134 22.23 3.14 2.91
C GLY A 134 23.38 2.15 3.11
N ILE A 135 24.54 2.48 2.54
CA ILE A 135 25.81 1.80 2.81
C ILE A 135 26.63 2.67 3.75
N ILE A 136 27.03 2.08 4.87
CA ILE A 136 27.94 2.66 5.85
C ILE A 136 29.32 2.08 5.63
N GLU A 137 30.30 2.95 5.41
CA GLU A 137 31.69 2.58 5.22
C GLU A 137 32.60 3.29 6.24
N THR A 138 33.41 2.52 6.94
CA THR A 138 34.53 2.99 7.78
C THR A 138 35.82 2.31 7.30
N ALA A 139 36.96 2.60 7.93
CA ALA A 139 38.24 1.99 7.56
C ALA A 139 38.22 0.44 7.50
N ASN A 140 37.40 -0.20 8.36
CA ASN A 140 37.40 -1.66 8.54
C ASN A 140 36.01 -2.30 8.35
N LEU A 141 35.07 -1.58 7.74
CA LEU A 141 33.69 -2.04 7.60
C LEU A 141 33.02 -1.40 6.40
N LYS A 142 32.35 -2.21 5.58
CA LYS A 142 31.38 -1.74 4.59
C LYS A 142 30.13 -2.60 4.71
N VAL A 143 28.99 -1.98 5.03
CA VAL A 143 27.75 -2.71 5.35
C VAL A 143 26.52 -1.93 4.93
N LYS A 144 25.52 -2.63 4.40
CA LYS A 144 24.19 -2.07 4.11
C LYS A 144 23.36 -2.03 5.39
N VAL A 145 22.68 -0.92 5.64
CA VAL A 145 21.87 -0.69 6.83
C VAL A 145 20.58 0.05 6.48
N SER A 146 19.55 -0.13 7.30
CA SER A 146 18.39 0.74 7.33
C SER A 146 18.70 2.01 8.14
N LEU A 147 18.34 3.16 7.59
CA LEU A 147 18.50 4.47 8.19
C LEU A 147 17.22 4.84 8.96
N MET A 148 17.37 5.21 10.22
CA MET A 148 16.27 5.50 11.16
C MET A 148 16.47 6.87 11.81
N LYS A 149 15.38 7.53 12.24
CA LYS A 149 15.43 8.85 12.93
C LYS A 149 16.34 9.84 12.19
N ILE A 150 16.09 10.02 10.89
CA ILE A 150 16.87 10.90 10.03
C ILE A 150 16.32 12.32 10.22
N ASP A 151 17.21 13.24 10.53
CA ASP A 151 16.93 14.67 10.67
C ASP A 151 18.06 15.49 10.04
N ASP A 152 18.02 16.81 10.17
CA ASP A 152 19.02 17.73 9.62
C ASP A 152 20.42 17.56 10.24
N THR A 153 20.50 16.98 11.45
CA THR A 153 21.75 16.82 12.19
C THR A 153 22.41 15.45 11.99
N GLY A 154 21.62 14.42 11.66
CA GLY A 154 22.15 13.06 11.55
C GLY A 154 21.08 11.98 11.40
N PHE A 155 21.51 10.76 11.66
CA PHE A 155 20.69 9.56 11.51
C PHE A 155 21.16 8.44 12.43
N THR A 156 20.31 7.46 12.64
CA THR A 156 20.57 6.29 13.47
C THR A 156 20.52 5.01 12.64
N PHE A 157 21.35 4.03 12.94
CA PHE A 157 21.34 2.72 12.28
C PHE A 157 21.74 1.60 13.24
N ARG A 158 21.38 0.36 12.91
CA ARG A 158 21.70 -0.83 13.72
C ARG A 158 22.89 -1.59 13.14
N LEU A 159 23.81 -2.03 13.99
CA LEU A 159 25.01 -2.76 13.57
C LEU A 159 25.28 -3.97 14.46
N GLY A 160 25.73 -5.09 13.87
CA GLY A 160 26.08 -6.32 14.60
C GLY A 160 27.43 -6.31 15.32
N LYS A 161 28.01 -5.13 15.55
CA LYS A 161 29.24 -4.91 16.32
C LYS A 161 29.35 -3.47 16.78
N ALA A 162 30.10 -3.23 17.85
CA ALA A 162 30.43 -1.89 18.29
C ALA A 162 31.34 -1.18 17.27
N LEU A 163 31.14 0.13 17.10
CA LEU A 163 32.07 0.99 16.38
C LEU A 163 33.06 1.64 17.36
N MET A 164 34.21 2.02 16.83
CA MET A 164 35.16 2.86 17.57
C MET A 164 34.51 4.23 17.85
N PRO A 165 34.68 4.79 19.06
CA PRO A 165 34.16 6.11 19.38
C PRO A 165 34.65 7.16 18.38
N LYS A 166 33.73 8.04 17.93
CA LYS A 166 34.02 9.14 17.00
C LYS A 166 34.62 8.72 15.64
N VAL A 167 34.49 7.45 15.25
CA VAL A 167 34.97 6.99 13.95
C VAL A 167 34.27 7.74 12.82
N LYS A 168 35.04 8.10 11.79
CA LYS A 168 34.49 8.66 10.55
C LYS A 168 33.72 7.60 9.79
N ILE A 169 32.57 8.00 9.29
CA ILE A 169 31.63 7.18 8.54
C ILE A 169 31.40 7.86 7.19
N ARG A 170 31.57 7.11 6.11
CA ARG A 170 31.07 7.48 4.79
C ARG A 170 29.71 6.83 4.59
N LEU A 171 28.68 7.64 4.37
CA LEU A 171 27.35 7.18 4.05
C LEU A 171 27.09 7.34 2.54
N LYS A 172 26.63 6.27 1.89
CA LYS A 172 26.00 6.33 0.55
C LYS A 172 24.52 5.96 0.70
N VAL A 173 23.61 6.88 0.40
CA VAL A 173 22.16 6.63 0.49
C VAL A 173 21.70 5.93 -0.79
N CYS A 174 20.87 4.90 -0.68
CA CYS A 174 20.27 4.24 -1.85
C CYS A 174 19.24 5.16 -2.51
N LYS A 175 19.23 5.24 -3.84
CA LYS A 175 18.12 5.87 -4.56
C LYS A 175 16.84 5.03 -4.42
N PRO A 176 15.65 5.65 -4.32
CA PRO A 176 14.39 4.91 -4.25
C PRO A 176 14.20 4.02 -5.50
N PHE A 177 13.58 2.86 -5.30
CA PHE A 177 13.42 1.83 -6.33
C PHE A 177 12.60 2.38 -7.51
N GLN A 178 13.23 2.56 -8.68
CA GLN A 178 12.52 2.76 -9.94
C GLN A 178 12.21 1.37 -10.51
N SER A 179 10.93 1.03 -10.62
CA SER A 179 10.42 -0.33 -10.76
C SER A 179 10.68 -1.03 -12.10
N GLU A 180 11.48 -0.47 -13.01
CA GLU A 180 11.68 -1.08 -14.34
C GLU A 180 13.11 -1.54 -14.62
N HIS A 181 14.13 -0.97 -13.98
CA HIS A 181 15.51 -1.45 -14.06
C HIS A 181 16.23 -1.26 -12.72
N PRO A 182 16.79 -2.32 -12.10
CA PRO A 182 17.62 -2.12 -10.93
C PRO A 182 18.84 -1.29 -11.35
N LEU A 183 18.97 -0.07 -10.81
CA LEU A 183 20.20 0.70 -10.92
C LEU A 183 21.34 -0.19 -10.39
N GLN A 184 22.33 -0.49 -11.24
CA GLN A 184 23.49 -1.30 -10.88
C GLN A 184 24.73 -0.40 -10.79
N GLY A 185 25.65 -0.71 -9.88
CA GLY A 185 26.88 0.07 -9.69
C GLY A 185 26.69 1.34 -8.85
N ASP A 186 27.58 2.32 -9.04
CA ASP A 186 27.55 3.59 -8.27
C ASP A 186 26.29 4.43 -8.53
N ASP A 187 25.62 4.24 -9.68
CA ASP A 187 24.39 4.96 -10.05
C ASP A 187 23.18 4.63 -9.16
N ALA A 188 23.24 3.51 -8.42
CA ALA A 188 22.23 3.11 -7.44
C ALA A 188 22.24 3.95 -6.15
N PHE A 189 23.27 4.78 -5.98
CA PHE A 189 23.49 5.56 -4.77
C PHE A 189 23.54 7.05 -5.06
N TRP A 190 23.17 7.83 -4.06
CA TRP A 190 23.48 9.25 -3.99
C TRP A 190 24.96 9.46 -3.64
N GLU A 191 25.42 10.70 -3.79
CA GLU A 191 26.80 11.08 -3.47
C GLU A 191 27.14 10.85 -1.98
N VAL A 192 28.43 10.66 -1.72
CA VAL A 192 28.94 10.29 -0.40
C VAL A 192 28.77 11.43 0.61
N ILE A 193 28.32 11.08 1.81
CA ILE A 193 28.18 11.97 2.95
C ILE A 193 29.21 11.62 4.02
N SER A 194 30.03 12.60 4.41
CA SER A 194 30.94 12.50 5.54
C SER A 194 30.16 12.66 6.84
N CYS A 195 30.24 11.64 7.68
CA CYS A 195 29.55 11.55 8.95
C CYS A 195 30.54 11.16 10.06
N GLN A 196 30.16 11.39 11.31
CA GLN A 196 30.91 10.95 12.48
C GLN A 196 29.99 10.20 13.43
N MET A 197 30.49 9.09 14.00
CA MET A 197 29.80 8.40 15.07
C MET A 197 29.70 9.30 16.31
N LEU A 198 28.47 9.58 16.77
CA LEU A 198 28.21 10.41 17.94
C LEU A 198 28.09 9.56 19.22
N LYS A 199 27.21 8.55 19.19
CA LYS A 199 26.96 7.66 20.33
C LYS A 199 26.48 6.29 19.84
N GLN A 200 26.68 5.27 20.67
CA GLN A 200 26.10 3.95 20.44
C GLN A 200 25.60 3.34 21.74
N VAL A 201 24.54 2.54 21.66
CA VAL A 201 23.95 1.83 22.81
C VAL A 201 23.71 0.38 22.39
N PRO A 202 24.07 -0.61 23.22
CA PRO A 202 23.69 -2.00 22.96
C PRO A 202 22.16 -2.15 22.95
N VAL A 203 21.62 -2.91 22.01
CA VAL A 203 20.18 -3.14 21.90
C VAL A 203 19.77 -4.20 22.91
N LYS A 204 18.97 -3.80 23.93
CA LYS A 204 18.41 -4.73 24.91
C LYS A 204 17.52 -5.74 24.16
N PHE A 205 17.74 -7.03 24.38
CA PHE A 205 17.12 -8.20 23.69
C PHE A 205 17.70 -8.62 22.34
N ASP A 206 18.68 -7.91 21.77
CA ASP A 206 19.34 -8.31 20.53
C ASP A 206 20.85 -8.39 20.74
N GLU A 207 21.30 -9.51 21.31
CA GLU A 207 22.70 -9.71 21.68
C GLU A 207 23.66 -9.46 20.51
N GLY A 208 24.75 -8.74 20.79
CA GLY A 208 25.75 -8.36 19.79
C GLY A 208 25.35 -7.21 18.86
N ARG A 209 24.13 -6.65 18.99
CA ARG A 209 23.66 -5.54 18.16
C ARG A 209 23.72 -4.21 18.90
N TYR A 210 24.11 -3.17 18.17
CA TYR A 210 24.28 -1.81 18.66
C TYR A 210 23.43 -0.86 17.83
N LEU A 211 22.76 0.07 18.49
CA LEU A 211 22.12 1.23 17.90
C LEU A 211 23.13 2.37 17.86
N VAL A 212 23.55 2.79 16.66
CA VAL A 212 24.57 3.81 16.45
C VAL A 212 23.90 5.08 15.92
N ARG A 213 24.14 6.21 16.57
CA ARG A 213 23.81 7.55 16.07
C ARG A 213 25.04 8.15 15.40
N ALA A 214 24.88 8.62 14.18
CA ALA A 214 25.89 9.39 13.45
C ALA A 214 25.38 10.81 13.18
N THR A 215 26.31 11.77 13.10
CA THR A 215 26.06 13.16 12.76
C THR A 215 26.72 13.51 11.43
N PHE A 216 26.11 14.40 10.67
CA PHE A 216 26.71 14.89 9.42
C PHE A 216 27.87 15.87 9.73
N GLU A 217 29.03 15.66 9.10
CA GLU A 217 30.20 16.56 9.19
C GLU A 217 30.22 17.60 8.07
N GLN A 218 29.26 17.54 7.14
CA GLN A 218 29.17 18.42 5.99
C GLN A 218 27.75 18.98 5.83
N LYS A 219 27.64 20.10 5.11
CA LYS A 219 26.34 20.66 4.74
C LYS A 219 25.65 19.72 3.76
N LEU A 220 24.39 19.39 4.03
CA LEU A 220 23.56 18.58 3.15
C LEU A 220 23.12 19.38 1.91
N ALA A 221 22.95 18.67 0.81
CA ALA A 221 22.56 19.20 -0.50
C ALA A 221 21.80 18.11 -1.26
N ASP A 222 21.10 18.49 -2.32
CA ASP A 222 20.16 17.60 -3.02
C ASP A 222 20.82 16.33 -3.56
N TYR A 223 22.06 16.40 -4.06
CA TYR A 223 22.78 15.24 -4.60
C TYR A 223 23.17 14.19 -3.54
N HIS A 224 22.93 14.43 -2.25
CA HIS A 224 23.20 13.49 -1.17
C HIS A 224 22.01 12.57 -0.83
N GLY A 225 20.81 12.84 -1.33
CA GLY A 225 19.66 11.96 -1.09
C GLY A 225 18.96 12.10 0.27
N ILE A 226 19.58 12.76 1.25
CA ILE A 226 19.01 12.91 2.61
C ILE A 226 17.84 13.89 2.64
N LEU A 227 17.93 14.99 1.89
CA LEU A 227 16.87 16.00 1.87
C LEU A 227 15.59 15.44 1.23
N GLN A 228 15.73 14.54 0.25
CA GLN A 228 14.65 13.77 -0.36
C GLN A 228 13.93 12.85 0.64
N VAL A 229 14.65 12.42 1.68
CA VAL A 229 14.13 11.52 2.71
C VAL A 229 13.48 12.30 3.85
N ILE A 230 14.04 13.45 4.23
CA ILE A 230 13.51 14.31 5.31
C ILE A 230 12.34 15.17 4.80
N HIS A 231 12.38 15.57 3.54
CA HIS A 231 11.39 16.44 2.89
C HIS A 231 10.85 15.84 1.59
N PRO A 232 10.27 14.62 1.61
CA PRO A 232 9.80 13.96 0.39
C PRO A 232 8.85 14.84 -0.44
N GLU A 233 8.08 15.72 0.20
CA GLU A 233 7.22 16.72 -0.42
C GLU A 233 7.96 17.74 -1.31
N ASN A 234 9.20 18.10 -0.93
CA ASN A 234 10.02 19.07 -1.67
C ASN A 234 10.79 18.43 -2.84
N TYR A 235 10.85 17.09 -2.88
CA TYR A 235 11.71 16.35 -3.81
C TYR A 235 11.01 15.21 -4.57
N ALA A 236 9.71 15.01 -4.39
CA ALA A 236 8.92 14.24 -5.34
C ALA A 236 9.20 14.80 -6.73
N VAL A 237 9.74 13.97 -7.65
CA VAL A 237 10.26 14.37 -8.97
C VAL A 237 9.47 15.55 -9.52
N VAL A 238 10.10 16.73 -9.47
CA VAL A 238 9.53 17.98 -9.94
C VAL A 238 9.25 17.75 -11.42
N SER A 239 7.98 17.67 -11.80
CA SER A 239 7.66 17.76 -13.21
C SER A 239 8.09 19.16 -13.68
N ASP A 240 8.67 19.28 -14.87
CA ASP A 240 9.05 20.55 -15.48
C ASP A 240 7.85 21.53 -15.56
N GLY A 241 6.63 21.01 -15.50
CA GLY A 241 5.39 21.79 -15.41
C GLY A 241 5.15 22.46 -14.04
N GLY A 242 5.88 22.07 -13.00
CA GLY A 242 5.75 22.58 -11.64
C GLY A 242 4.58 21.98 -10.84
N PHE A 243 4.48 22.39 -9.58
CA PHE A 243 3.36 22.07 -8.70
C PHE A 243 2.33 23.21 -8.70
N PHE A 244 1.08 22.85 -8.44
CA PHE A 244 0.06 23.83 -8.11
C PHE A 244 -0.52 23.49 -6.74
N LYS A 245 -0.97 24.53 -6.04
CA LYS A 245 -1.63 24.36 -4.75
C LYS A 245 -3.01 23.77 -5.00
N ALA A 246 -3.23 22.54 -4.52
CA ALA A 246 -4.56 21.96 -4.51
C ALA A 246 -5.47 22.71 -3.53
N GLU A 247 -6.77 22.74 -3.80
CA GLU A 247 -7.77 23.28 -2.91
C GLU A 247 -7.88 22.43 -1.65
N LYS A 248 -7.97 21.10 -1.82
CA LYS A 248 -7.98 20.15 -0.71
C LYS A 248 -6.58 19.90 -0.16
N ASN A 249 -6.40 20.08 1.14
CA ASN A 249 -5.13 19.81 1.82
C ASN A 249 -4.73 18.31 1.86
N SER A 250 -5.62 17.41 1.42
CA SER A 250 -5.36 15.98 1.26
C SER A 250 -4.69 15.63 -0.07
N LEU A 251 -4.56 16.59 -0.99
CA LEU A 251 -4.07 16.39 -2.35
C LEU A 251 -2.77 17.15 -2.62
N LEU A 252 -1.96 16.54 -3.48
CA LEU A 252 -0.82 17.16 -4.13
C LEU A 252 -1.14 17.33 -5.62
N GLY A 253 -1.03 18.55 -6.12
CA GLY A 253 -1.26 18.88 -7.54
C GLY A 253 0.05 19.14 -8.28
N SER A 254 0.25 18.49 -9.43
CA SER A 254 1.38 18.76 -10.32
C SER A 254 0.94 18.87 -11.77
N TYR A 255 1.63 19.69 -12.56
CA TYR A 255 1.44 19.71 -14.00
C TYR A 255 2.33 18.69 -14.68
N VAL A 256 1.77 17.90 -15.59
CA VAL A 256 2.49 16.98 -16.47
C VAL A 256 2.23 17.34 -17.93
N ARG A 257 3.09 16.87 -18.83
CA ARG A 257 2.95 17.12 -20.26
C ARG A 257 2.46 15.88 -21.01
N CYS A 258 1.62 16.06 -22.02
CA CYS A 258 1.14 14.96 -22.85
C CYS A 258 2.24 14.43 -23.79
N TYR A 259 2.48 13.12 -23.85
CA TYR A 259 3.35 12.55 -24.88
C TYR A 259 2.74 12.62 -26.29
N VAL A 260 1.40 12.61 -26.40
CA VAL A 260 0.70 12.51 -27.69
C VAL A 260 0.70 13.84 -28.44
N CYS A 261 0.38 14.94 -27.75
CA CYS A 261 0.20 16.26 -28.37
C CYS A 261 1.03 17.38 -27.72
N ASP A 262 1.99 17.03 -26.86
CA ASP A 262 2.89 17.96 -26.13
C ASP A 262 2.17 19.03 -25.29
N ASN A 263 0.90 18.84 -24.93
CA ASN A 263 0.14 19.77 -24.08
C ASN A 263 0.79 19.88 -22.69
N PRO A 264 1.28 21.07 -22.25
CA PRO A 264 2.07 21.19 -21.03
C PRO A 264 1.25 21.33 -19.73
N GLU A 265 -0.06 21.50 -19.84
CA GLU A 265 -0.93 21.90 -18.72
C GLU A 265 -1.90 20.79 -18.29
N ILE A 266 -1.42 19.55 -18.16
CA ILE A 266 -2.25 18.47 -17.61
C ILE A 266 -2.14 18.48 -16.10
N LYS A 267 -3.24 18.74 -15.40
CA LYS A 267 -3.30 18.60 -13.95
C LYS A 267 -3.28 17.12 -13.58
N PHE A 268 -2.36 16.76 -12.70
CA PHE A 268 -2.22 15.42 -12.16
C PHE A 268 -2.27 15.49 -10.63
N PHE A 269 -3.28 14.86 -10.04
CA PHE A 269 -3.50 14.83 -8.60
C PHE A 269 -2.94 13.54 -8.00
N VAL A 270 -2.35 13.66 -6.82
CA VAL A 270 -1.92 12.53 -5.99
C VAL A 270 -2.47 12.73 -4.59
N LEU A 271 -3.05 11.68 -4.05
CA LEU A 271 -3.51 11.68 -2.68
C LEU A 271 -2.31 11.61 -1.71
N HIS A 272 -2.31 12.45 -0.67
CA HIS A 272 -1.31 12.33 0.40
C HIS A 272 -1.35 10.92 1.01
N SER A 273 -0.17 10.35 1.29
CA SER A 273 -0.09 9.02 1.90
C SER A 273 -0.85 8.98 3.23
N LYS A 274 -1.68 7.96 3.41
CA LYS A 274 -2.53 7.77 4.61
C LYS A 274 -3.50 8.93 4.89
N SER A 275 -3.88 9.72 3.89
CA SER A 275 -4.82 10.84 4.09
C SER A 275 -6.29 10.44 4.08
N MET A 276 -6.63 9.26 3.53
CA MET A 276 -8.00 8.74 3.49
C MET A 276 -8.06 7.35 4.13
N ILE A 277 -9.19 7.09 4.80
CA ILE A 277 -9.60 5.75 5.20
C ILE A 277 -10.31 5.12 4.01
N ILE A 278 -9.83 3.94 3.62
CA ILE A 278 -10.35 3.19 2.49
C ILE A 278 -10.96 1.88 2.95
N GLU A 279 -12.02 1.49 2.27
CA GLU A 279 -12.56 0.13 2.29
C GLU A 279 -12.28 -0.52 0.94
N GLN A 280 -12.10 -1.84 0.91
CA GLN A 280 -11.84 -2.57 -0.34
C GLN A 280 -13.09 -3.34 -0.72
N ASN A 281 -13.59 -3.12 -1.94
CA ASN A 281 -14.68 -3.91 -2.46
C ASN A 281 -14.22 -5.37 -2.72
N ILE A 282 -15.16 -6.26 -3.07
CA ILE A 282 -14.87 -7.68 -3.29
C ILE A 282 -13.83 -7.94 -4.40
N PHE A 283 -13.64 -7.01 -5.33
CA PHE A 283 -12.65 -7.06 -6.41
C PHE A 283 -11.32 -6.37 -6.07
N GLY A 284 -11.20 -5.75 -4.88
CA GLY A 284 -10.02 -5.01 -4.44
C GLY A 284 -9.91 -3.60 -5.04
N VAL A 285 -11.04 -2.97 -5.39
CA VAL A 285 -11.11 -1.54 -5.69
C VAL A 285 -11.27 -0.78 -4.37
N PRO A 286 -10.45 0.26 -4.10
CA PRO A 286 -10.63 1.09 -2.93
C PRO A 286 -11.85 2.01 -3.08
N SER A 287 -12.63 2.11 -2.01
CA SER A 287 -13.66 3.13 -1.83
C SER A 287 -13.24 4.03 -0.68
N TYR A 288 -13.28 5.34 -0.91
CA TYR A 288 -12.81 6.34 0.06
C TYR A 288 -13.96 6.68 0.98
N ILE A 289 -13.85 6.35 2.27
CA ILE A 289 -14.99 6.44 3.20
C ILE A 289 -14.98 7.78 3.96
N ARG A 290 -13.79 8.18 4.43
CA ARG A 290 -13.60 9.42 5.20
C ARG A 290 -12.13 9.83 5.21
N SER A 291 -11.86 11.08 5.56
CA SER A 291 -10.48 11.55 5.76
C SER A 291 -9.86 10.98 7.02
N ALA A 292 -8.54 10.81 6.98
CA ALA A 292 -7.72 10.48 8.13
C ALA A 292 -7.31 11.77 8.86
N GLY A 293 -7.73 11.92 10.12
CA GLY A 293 -7.37 13.07 10.94
C GLY A 293 -8.09 14.36 10.54
N LYS A 294 -7.33 15.45 10.35
CA LYS A 294 -7.87 16.80 10.05
C LYS A 294 -7.79 17.18 8.56
N LEU A 295 -7.45 16.22 7.69
CA LEU A 295 -7.38 16.46 6.26
C LEU A 295 -8.79 16.54 5.66
N GLU A 296 -8.94 17.28 4.57
CA GLU A 296 -10.19 17.40 3.85
C GLU A 296 -10.50 16.10 3.11
N TYR A 297 -11.76 15.69 3.14
CA TYR A 297 -12.19 14.47 2.47
C TYR A 297 -12.08 14.61 0.94
N CYS A 298 -11.57 13.56 0.30
CA CYS A 298 -11.52 13.45 -1.14
C CYS A 298 -11.89 12.02 -1.54
N ASP A 299 -12.99 11.86 -2.27
CA ASP A 299 -13.20 10.64 -3.03
C ASP A 299 -12.24 10.64 -4.22
N PHE A 300 -11.09 10.00 -4.02
CA PHE A 300 -10.02 10.05 -5.01
C PHE A 300 -10.36 9.26 -6.28
N ASN A 301 -11.33 8.33 -6.25
CA ASN A 301 -11.79 7.67 -7.47
C ASN A 301 -12.33 8.69 -8.48
N LEU A 302 -12.94 9.80 -8.02
CA LEU A 302 -13.48 10.81 -8.93
C LEU A 302 -12.39 11.56 -9.71
N ILE A 303 -11.18 11.71 -9.16
CA ILE A 303 -10.12 12.57 -9.73
C ILE A 303 -8.80 11.85 -10.01
N GLN A 304 -8.73 10.53 -9.78
CA GLN A 304 -7.51 9.74 -9.95
C GLN A 304 -7.02 9.71 -11.41
N VAL A 305 -7.93 9.81 -12.38
CA VAL A 305 -7.58 9.84 -13.80
C VAL A 305 -7.28 11.27 -14.25
N ALA A 306 -6.06 11.49 -14.73
CA ALA A 306 -5.67 12.71 -15.42
C ALA A 306 -5.97 12.59 -16.92
N SER A 307 -6.44 13.68 -17.53
CA SER A 307 -6.84 13.72 -18.95
C SER A 307 -6.22 14.92 -19.65
N CYS A 308 -5.75 14.71 -20.87
CA CYS A 308 -5.28 15.78 -21.74
C CYS A 308 -6.45 16.53 -22.38
N SER A 309 -6.58 17.82 -22.12
CA SER A 309 -7.66 18.66 -22.68
C SER A 309 -7.65 18.84 -24.20
N LYS A 310 -6.52 18.55 -24.86
CA LYS A 310 -6.35 18.71 -26.30
C LYS A 310 -6.62 17.45 -27.11
N CYS A 311 -6.16 16.29 -26.65
CA CYS A 311 -6.27 15.04 -27.39
C CYS A 311 -7.01 13.93 -26.63
N GLY A 312 -7.51 14.17 -25.42
CA GLY A 312 -8.28 13.17 -24.67
C GLY A 312 -7.48 12.00 -24.10
N PHE A 313 -6.15 11.92 -24.33
CA PHE A 313 -5.29 10.91 -23.70
C PHE A 313 -5.45 10.95 -22.18
N SER A 314 -5.83 9.83 -21.58
CA SER A 314 -6.20 9.76 -20.15
C SER A 314 -5.60 8.56 -19.45
N SER A 315 -5.07 8.78 -18.24
CA SER A 315 -4.37 7.75 -17.46
C SER A 315 -4.29 8.16 -15.99
N ASN A 316 -4.30 7.17 -15.09
CA ASN A 316 -3.97 7.35 -13.67
C ASN A 316 -2.50 7.06 -13.32
N ASP A 317 -1.69 6.69 -14.32
CA ASP A 317 -0.27 6.45 -14.17
C ASP A 317 0.52 7.67 -14.64
N LYS A 318 1.35 8.22 -13.74
CA LYS A 318 2.16 9.42 -14.01
C LYS A 318 3.24 9.15 -15.06
N GLU A 319 3.71 7.90 -15.21
CA GLU A 319 4.71 7.51 -16.21
C GLU A 319 4.17 7.55 -17.65
N HIS A 320 2.84 7.54 -17.83
CA HIS A 320 2.20 7.75 -19.14
C HIS A 320 2.18 9.22 -19.57
N PHE A 321 2.73 10.11 -18.75
CA PHE A 321 2.90 11.52 -19.05
C PHE A 321 4.37 11.91 -18.95
N LYS A 322 4.72 12.98 -19.66
CA LYS A 322 6.04 13.55 -19.67
C LYS A 322 6.23 14.40 -18.41
N ARG A 323 7.15 14.01 -17.54
CA ARG A 323 7.49 14.79 -16.33
C ARG A 323 8.59 15.78 -16.63
N LEU A 324 9.63 15.34 -17.33
CA LEU A 324 10.76 16.16 -17.78
C LEU A 324 10.78 16.26 -19.30
N LYS A 325 11.34 17.34 -19.84
CA LYS A 325 11.52 17.53 -21.30
C LYS A 325 12.30 16.39 -21.98
N THR A 326 13.12 15.67 -21.23
CA THR A 326 13.93 14.54 -21.70
C THR A 326 13.23 13.18 -21.61
N ASP A 327 12.06 13.09 -20.98
CA ASP A 327 11.40 11.79 -20.84
C ASP A 327 10.89 11.28 -22.19
N GLU A 328 10.97 9.96 -22.37
CA GLU A 328 10.50 9.24 -23.54
C GLU A 328 9.27 8.38 -23.20
N PRO A 329 8.29 8.28 -24.11
CA PRO A 329 7.10 7.46 -23.89
C PRO A 329 7.44 5.97 -23.89
N THR A 330 6.76 5.20 -23.05
CA THR A 330 6.85 3.72 -23.02
C THR A 330 6.12 3.05 -24.20
N PHE A 331 5.48 3.83 -25.07
CA PHE A 331 4.68 3.39 -26.21
C PHE A 331 4.99 4.22 -27.47
N SER A 332 4.63 3.68 -28.63
CA SER A 332 4.77 4.40 -29.91
C SER A 332 3.68 5.45 -30.05
N VAL A 333 4.04 6.73 -29.93
CA VAL A 333 3.10 7.85 -30.12
C VAL A 333 2.52 7.86 -31.54
N GLU A 334 3.34 7.59 -32.55
CA GLU A 334 2.88 7.53 -33.95
C GLU A 334 1.78 6.47 -34.16
N LYS A 335 1.99 5.24 -33.65
CA LYS A 335 0.97 4.18 -33.74
C LYS A 335 -0.24 4.47 -32.87
N PHE A 336 -0.04 5.08 -31.70
CA PHE A 336 -1.14 5.45 -30.82
C PHE A 336 -2.07 6.48 -31.48
N SER A 337 -1.49 7.54 -32.05
CA SER A 337 -2.23 8.65 -32.67
C SER A 337 -3.00 8.24 -33.93
N ALA A 338 -2.69 7.09 -34.51
CA ALA A 338 -3.42 6.56 -35.66
C ALA A 338 -4.89 6.32 -35.30
N SER A 339 -5.81 7.06 -35.94
CA SER A 339 -7.26 7.01 -35.70
C SER A 339 -7.69 7.35 -34.27
N TRP A 340 -6.82 8.00 -33.49
CA TRP A 340 -7.13 8.36 -32.11
C TRP A 340 -8.18 9.47 -32.03
N ASP A 341 -8.02 10.53 -32.82
CA ASP A 341 -8.92 11.68 -32.81
C ASP A 341 -10.37 11.26 -33.08
N GLU A 342 -10.62 10.49 -34.14
CA GLU A 342 -11.97 9.99 -34.48
C GLU A 342 -12.58 9.14 -33.36
N LYS A 343 -11.77 8.30 -32.70
CA LYS A 343 -12.23 7.43 -31.62
C LYS A 343 -12.60 8.24 -30.36
N ILE A 344 -11.82 9.27 -30.03
CA ILE A 344 -11.93 9.96 -28.74
C ILE A 344 -12.84 11.19 -28.78
N SER A 345 -13.07 11.79 -29.94
CA SER A 345 -13.84 13.04 -30.09
C SER A 345 -15.15 13.07 -29.30
N PRO A 346 -16.04 12.05 -29.36
CA PRO A 346 -17.32 12.10 -28.64
C PRO A 346 -17.18 12.17 -27.12
N LEU A 347 -16.12 11.58 -26.55
CA LEU A 347 -15.85 11.61 -25.12
C LEU A 347 -15.11 12.90 -24.72
N LEU A 348 -14.20 13.36 -25.58
CA LEU A 348 -13.47 14.60 -25.37
C LEU A 348 -14.39 15.82 -25.41
N GLU A 349 -15.35 15.86 -26.33
CA GLU A 349 -16.35 16.93 -26.42
C GLU A 349 -17.15 17.04 -25.12
N LYS A 350 -17.66 15.93 -24.59
CA LYS A 350 -18.36 15.90 -23.28
C LYS A 350 -17.50 16.42 -22.14
N ALA A 351 -16.21 16.07 -22.12
CA ALA A 351 -15.28 16.56 -21.09
C ALA A 351 -15.01 18.07 -21.24
N GLN A 352 -15.03 18.59 -22.46
CA GLN A 352 -14.84 20.01 -22.77
C GLN A 352 -16.09 20.85 -22.46
N GLU A 353 -17.30 20.30 -22.63
CA GLU A 353 -18.56 20.95 -22.25
C GLU A 353 -18.60 21.34 -20.77
N SER A 354 -17.95 20.55 -19.91
CA SER A 354 -17.85 20.78 -18.46
C SER A 354 -16.41 20.99 -18.00
N ALA A 355 -15.56 21.63 -18.82
CA ALA A 355 -14.12 21.73 -18.59
C ALA A 355 -13.75 22.29 -17.20
N ASP A 356 -14.47 23.30 -16.71
CA ASP A 356 -14.19 23.94 -15.42
C ASP A 356 -14.28 22.95 -14.26
N GLN A 357 -15.22 22.01 -14.30
CA GLN A 357 -15.42 20.98 -13.27
C GLN A 357 -14.62 19.71 -13.57
N TYR A 358 -14.56 19.30 -14.84
CA TYR A 358 -13.92 18.04 -15.23
C TYR A 358 -12.41 18.05 -14.93
N TYR A 359 -11.72 19.18 -15.11
CA TYR A 359 -10.29 19.32 -14.81
C TYR A 359 -10.02 19.88 -13.39
N ALA A 360 -11.02 19.94 -12.53
CA ALA A 360 -10.92 20.42 -11.15
C ALA A 360 -10.98 19.29 -10.11
N GLU A 361 -10.91 19.65 -8.83
CA GLU A 361 -10.86 18.73 -7.69
C GLU A 361 -12.24 18.31 -7.19
N ASP A 362 -13.29 19.02 -7.60
CA ASP A 362 -14.69 18.87 -7.20
C ASP A 362 -15.51 18.12 -8.25
N ARG A 363 -14.85 17.26 -9.03
CA ARG A 363 -15.48 16.41 -10.04
C ARG A 363 -16.58 15.57 -9.40
N ASP A 364 -17.79 15.60 -9.98
CA ASP A 364 -18.90 14.77 -9.53
C ASP A 364 -18.79 13.33 -10.07
N ALA A 365 -19.74 12.47 -9.68
CA ALA A 365 -19.76 11.08 -10.11
C ALA A 365 -19.86 10.92 -11.64
N THR A 366 -20.67 11.74 -12.31
CA THR A 366 -20.88 11.69 -13.76
C THR A 366 -19.59 11.97 -14.52
N LEU A 367 -18.92 13.06 -14.16
CA LEU A 367 -17.64 13.45 -14.75
C LEU A 367 -16.53 12.48 -14.34
N GLY A 368 -16.57 11.93 -13.12
CA GLY A 368 -15.68 10.87 -12.65
C GLY A 368 -15.75 9.64 -13.55
N MET A 369 -16.96 9.14 -13.82
CA MET A 369 -17.21 8.03 -14.74
C MET A 369 -16.70 8.33 -16.16
N LEU A 370 -16.97 9.53 -16.69
CA LEU A 370 -16.45 9.97 -18.00
C LEU A 370 -14.91 9.88 -18.08
N SER A 371 -14.21 10.20 -16.99
CA SER A 371 -12.74 10.11 -16.97
C SER A 371 -12.24 8.67 -17.11
N TYR A 372 -12.94 7.70 -16.51
CA TYR A 372 -12.63 6.29 -16.70
C TYR A 372 -12.97 5.81 -18.11
N GLU A 373 -14.06 6.30 -18.73
CA GLU A 373 -14.37 5.99 -20.14
C GLU A 373 -13.24 6.44 -21.07
N LEU A 374 -12.72 7.66 -20.89
CA LEU A 374 -11.56 8.18 -21.62
C LEU A 374 -10.29 7.35 -21.37
N ALA A 375 -10.04 6.95 -20.13
CA ALA A 375 -8.89 6.10 -19.78
C ALA A 375 -9.01 4.69 -20.37
N ILE A 376 -10.20 4.08 -20.35
CA ILE A 376 -10.46 2.78 -20.98
C ILE A 376 -10.20 2.87 -22.48
N ALA A 377 -10.70 3.91 -23.17
CA ALA A 377 -10.43 4.12 -24.59
C ALA A 377 -8.92 4.26 -24.89
N THR A 378 -8.19 4.94 -23.99
CA THR A 378 -6.73 5.09 -24.07
C THR A 378 -6.04 3.73 -23.95
N PHE A 379 -6.40 2.91 -22.94
CA PHE A 379 -5.79 1.60 -22.74
C PHE A 379 -6.17 0.58 -23.83
N GLU A 380 -7.36 0.65 -24.40
CA GLU A 380 -7.73 -0.14 -25.58
C GLU A 380 -6.82 0.17 -26.77
N GLN A 381 -6.53 1.45 -27.01
CA GLN A 381 -5.64 1.87 -28.09
C GLN A 381 -4.20 1.45 -27.80
N LEU A 382 -3.73 1.57 -26.56
CA LEU A 382 -2.42 1.06 -26.17
C LEU A 382 -2.31 -0.47 -26.32
N ALA A 383 -3.38 -1.20 -26.01
CA ALA A 383 -3.42 -2.66 -26.11
C ALA A 383 -3.43 -3.13 -27.57
N SER A 384 -4.02 -2.35 -28.50
CA SER A 384 -4.06 -2.66 -29.93
C SER A 384 -2.70 -2.51 -30.60
N ILE A 385 -1.86 -1.58 -30.13
CA ILE A 385 -0.51 -1.32 -30.68
C ILE A 385 0.61 -2.06 -29.93
N SER A 386 0.29 -2.79 -28.87
CA SER A 386 1.27 -3.50 -28.04
C SER A 386 1.89 -4.68 -28.81
N PRO A 387 3.23 -4.77 -28.90
CA PRO A 387 3.90 -5.70 -29.82
C PRO A 387 3.94 -7.16 -29.35
N ASP A 388 3.89 -7.40 -28.03
CA ASP A 388 3.98 -8.74 -27.44
C ASP A 388 2.92 -8.97 -26.35
N VAL A 389 2.66 -10.24 -26.03
CA VAL A 389 1.62 -10.67 -25.08
C VAL A 389 1.88 -10.17 -23.66
N GLN A 390 3.14 -10.04 -23.23
CA GLN A 390 3.46 -9.61 -21.86
C GLN A 390 3.25 -8.11 -21.69
N LYS A 391 3.72 -7.29 -22.65
CA LYS A 391 3.41 -5.86 -22.67
C LYS A 391 1.91 -5.60 -22.81
N LYS A 392 1.23 -6.38 -23.66
CA LYS A 392 -0.23 -6.32 -23.78
C LYS A 392 -0.91 -6.65 -22.46
N ALA A 393 -0.46 -7.69 -21.74
CA ALA A 393 -1.01 -8.04 -20.42
C ALA A 393 -0.82 -6.91 -19.39
N GLN A 394 0.30 -6.18 -19.42
CA GLN A 394 0.50 -5.01 -18.56
C GLN A 394 -0.53 -3.91 -18.84
N VAL A 395 -0.79 -3.61 -20.13
CA VAL A 395 -1.81 -2.64 -20.53
C VAL A 395 -3.20 -3.11 -20.15
N LEU A 396 -3.54 -4.38 -20.40
CA LEU A 396 -4.84 -4.96 -20.05
C LEU A 396 -5.10 -4.96 -18.54
N ARG A 397 -4.05 -5.07 -17.72
CA ARG A 397 -4.16 -4.90 -16.26
C ARG A 397 -4.58 -3.49 -15.88
N LYS A 398 -4.03 -2.47 -16.53
CA LYS A 398 -4.44 -1.08 -16.32
C LYS A 398 -5.88 -0.85 -16.81
N GLN A 399 -6.22 -1.37 -18.00
CA GLN A 399 -7.58 -1.32 -18.53
C GLN A 399 -8.61 -1.97 -17.59
N SER A 400 -8.29 -3.15 -17.06
CA SER A 400 -9.14 -3.86 -16.11
C SER A 400 -9.32 -3.10 -14.80
N SER A 401 -8.26 -2.45 -14.31
CA SER A 401 -8.37 -1.56 -13.15
C SER A 401 -9.34 -0.41 -13.41
N MET A 402 -9.30 0.20 -14.60
CA MET A 402 -10.23 1.29 -14.96
C MET A 402 -11.67 0.78 -15.08
N LEU A 403 -11.87 -0.39 -15.68
CA LEU A 403 -13.19 -1.04 -15.77
C LEU A 403 -13.77 -1.38 -14.39
N LEU A 404 -12.96 -1.91 -13.48
CA LEU A 404 -13.40 -2.25 -12.13
C LEU A 404 -13.75 -0.99 -11.31
N THR A 405 -12.95 0.08 -11.40
CA THR A 405 -13.28 1.34 -10.71
C THR A 405 -14.49 2.04 -11.33
N LEU A 406 -14.66 2.00 -12.66
CA LEU A 406 -15.88 2.48 -13.30
C LEU A 406 -17.10 1.66 -12.83
N SER A 407 -16.96 0.34 -12.71
CA SER A 407 -18.03 -0.53 -12.21
C SER A 407 -18.42 -0.16 -10.78
N GLU A 408 -17.44 0.12 -9.92
CA GLU A 408 -17.67 0.60 -8.55
C GLU A 408 -18.48 1.89 -8.54
N LEU A 409 -18.04 2.91 -9.30
CA LEU A 409 -18.76 4.19 -9.40
C LEU A 409 -20.20 3.99 -9.91
N GLN A 410 -20.38 3.16 -10.94
CA GLN A 410 -21.71 2.86 -11.49
C GLN A 410 -22.61 2.14 -10.47
N MET A 411 -22.05 1.20 -9.71
CA MET A 411 -22.79 0.47 -8.69
C MET A 411 -23.29 1.40 -7.58
N GLU A 412 -22.42 2.31 -7.10
CA GLU A 412 -22.79 3.33 -6.10
C GLU A 412 -23.82 4.34 -6.64
N ASN A 413 -23.81 4.60 -7.94
CA ASN A 413 -24.80 5.44 -8.63
C ASN A 413 -26.06 4.67 -9.08
N LYS A 414 -26.25 3.42 -8.63
CA LYS A 414 -27.41 2.57 -8.93
C LYS A 414 -27.53 2.17 -10.41
N GLU A 415 -26.43 2.20 -11.15
CA GLU A 415 -26.31 1.79 -12.56
C GLU A 415 -25.77 0.36 -12.68
N ARG A 416 -26.40 -0.60 -11.97
CA ARG A 416 -25.92 -1.99 -11.88
C ARG A 416 -25.67 -2.65 -13.23
N ASP A 417 -26.59 -2.51 -14.18
CA ASP A 417 -26.46 -3.17 -15.49
C ASP A 417 -25.20 -2.70 -16.24
N ALA A 418 -24.85 -1.42 -16.10
CA ALA A 418 -23.64 -0.84 -16.68
C ALA A 418 -22.38 -1.36 -15.95
N ALA A 419 -22.42 -1.44 -14.62
CA ALA A 419 -21.35 -2.02 -13.81
C ALA A 419 -21.09 -3.49 -14.19
N GLU A 420 -22.15 -4.30 -14.28
CA GLU A 420 -22.06 -5.72 -14.67
C GLU A 420 -21.58 -5.89 -16.11
N THR A 421 -21.95 -4.99 -17.02
CA THR A 421 -21.42 -4.97 -18.38
C THR A 421 -19.90 -4.77 -18.37
N ASN A 422 -19.38 -3.88 -17.53
CA ASN A 422 -17.95 -3.65 -17.40
C ASN A 422 -17.20 -4.83 -16.75
N LEU A 423 -17.81 -5.53 -15.78
CA LEU A 423 -17.25 -6.78 -15.26
C LEU A 423 -17.13 -7.86 -16.36
N ASN A 424 -18.13 -7.98 -17.23
CA ASN A 424 -18.06 -8.91 -18.36
C ASN A 424 -16.97 -8.52 -19.37
N LYS A 425 -16.78 -7.22 -19.64
CA LYS A 425 -15.64 -6.77 -20.45
C LYS A 425 -14.30 -7.21 -19.86
N VAL A 426 -14.13 -7.15 -18.53
CA VAL A 426 -12.90 -7.65 -17.88
C VAL A 426 -12.69 -9.14 -18.18
N VAL A 427 -13.76 -9.95 -18.14
CA VAL A 427 -13.69 -11.37 -18.53
C VAL A 427 -13.26 -11.52 -20.00
N ASP A 428 -13.88 -10.76 -20.91
CA ASP A 428 -13.59 -10.79 -22.34
C ASP A 428 -12.15 -10.36 -22.68
N LEU A 429 -11.54 -9.48 -21.87
CA LEU A 429 -10.14 -9.08 -22.04
C LEU A 429 -9.17 -10.21 -21.67
N TRP A 430 -9.45 -10.95 -20.60
CA TRP A 430 -8.48 -11.88 -20.03
C TRP A 430 -8.60 -13.31 -20.52
N VAL A 431 -9.83 -13.81 -20.70
CA VAL A 431 -10.06 -15.20 -21.13
C VAL A 431 -9.28 -15.56 -22.41
N PRO A 432 -9.24 -14.73 -23.48
CA PRO A 432 -8.53 -15.09 -24.71
C PRO A 432 -7.01 -15.22 -24.58
N ILE A 433 -6.40 -14.61 -23.55
CA ILE A 433 -4.95 -14.60 -23.36
C ILE A 433 -4.50 -15.35 -22.12
N PHE A 434 -5.44 -15.88 -21.32
CA PHE A 434 -5.19 -16.46 -20.00
C PHE A 434 -4.09 -17.53 -20.02
N ASP A 435 -4.15 -18.46 -20.97
CA ASP A 435 -3.19 -19.57 -21.11
C ASP A 435 -1.77 -19.11 -21.47
N ASN A 436 -1.61 -17.88 -21.97
CA ASN A 436 -0.31 -17.29 -22.33
C ASN A 436 0.30 -16.45 -21.19
N LEU A 437 -0.44 -16.24 -20.09
CA LEU A 437 0.04 -15.54 -18.91
C LEU A 437 1.04 -16.40 -18.14
N LYS A 438 1.92 -15.75 -17.37
CA LYS A 438 2.93 -16.42 -16.54
C LYS A 438 3.10 -15.72 -15.21
N GLY A 439 3.60 -16.46 -14.22
CA GLY A 439 3.96 -15.93 -12.91
C GLY A 439 2.81 -15.28 -12.17
N THR A 440 3.13 -14.22 -11.42
CA THR A 440 2.20 -13.49 -10.54
C THR A 440 0.99 -12.91 -11.29
N VAL A 441 1.14 -12.53 -12.56
CA VAL A 441 0.04 -11.99 -13.38
C VAL A 441 -1.04 -13.05 -13.58
N MET A 442 -0.65 -14.28 -13.92
CA MET A 442 -1.57 -15.39 -14.15
C MET A 442 -2.38 -15.72 -12.89
N ILE A 443 -1.71 -15.77 -11.73
CA ILE A 443 -2.36 -16.03 -10.42
C ILE A 443 -3.39 -14.95 -10.11
N ASN A 444 -3.04 -13.68 -10.32
CA ASN A 444 -3.95 -12.56 -10.04
C ASN A 444 -5.16 -12.53 -10.97
N VAL A 445 -4.95 -12.79 -12.26
CA VAL A 445 -6.05 -12.86 -13.23
C VAL A 445 -6.95 -14.05 -12.93
N CYS A 446 -6.38 -15.20 -12.55
CA CYS A 446 -7.16 -16.37 -12.14
C CYS A 446 -8.09 -16.04 -10.96
N LEU A 447 -7.55 -15.39 -9.92
CA LEU A 447 -8.34 -14.96 -8.77
C LEU A 447 -9.44 -13.96 -9.16
N LEU A 448 -9.11 -12.95 -9.97
CA LEU A 448 -10.08 -11.94 -10.42
C LEU A 448 -11.22 -12.58 -11.22
N LEU A 449 -10.91 -13.44 -12.19
CA LEU A 449 -11.90 -14.15 -12.99
C LEU A 449 -12.77 -15.06 -12.10
N PHE A 450 -12.16 -15.76 -11.15
CA PHE A 450 -12.89 -16.54 -10.15
C PHE A 450 -13.90 -15.68 -9.37
N GLN A 451 -13.46 -14.53 -8.84
CA GLN A 451 -14.33 -13.62 -8.07
C GLN A 451 -15.49 -13.09 -8.91
N ILE A 452 -15.25 -12.68 -10.16
CA ILE A 452 -16.31 -12.25 -11.07
C ILE A 452 -17.31 -13.39 -11.34
N LYS A 453 -16.83 -14.63 -11.51
CA LYS A 453 -17.71 -15.79 -11.70
C LYS A 453 -18.54 -16.13 -10.45
N ILE A 454 -17.97 -15.98 -9.25
CA ILE A 454 -18.75 -16.11 -8.00
C ILE A 454 -19.83 -15.03 -7.91
N TYR A 455 -19.49 -13.77 -8.23
CA TYR A 455 -20.47 -12.68 -8.25
C TYR A 455 -21.66 -12.97 -9.18
N PHE A 456 -21.41 -13.49 -10.39
CA PHE A 456 -22.46 -13.89 -11.33
C PHE A 456 -23.11 -15.24 -11.03
N ASN A 457 -22.76 -15.89 -9.90
CA ASN A 457 -23.22 -17.22 -9.52
C ASN A 457 -22.95 -18.31 -10.59
N ASP A 458 -21.89 -18.14 -11.39
CA ASP A 458 -21.42 -19.10 -12.40
C ASP A 458 -20.41 -20.06 -11.76
N LEU A 459 -20.93 -20.94 -10.90
CA LEU A 459 -20.12 -21.90 -10.13
C LEU A 459 -19.36 -22.89 -11.03
N GLN A 460 -19.91 -23.20 -12.21
CA GLN A 460 -19.26 -24.11 -13.15
C GLN A 460 -17.97 -23.51 -13.72
N SER A 461 -17.99 -22.24 -14.15
CA SER A 461 -16.78 -21.56 -14.61
C SER A 461 -15.84 -21.27 -13.43
N ALA A 462 -16.36 -20.89 -12.26
CA ALA A 462 -15.54 -20.65 -11.07
C ALA A 462 -14.72 -21.91 -10.68
N ALA A 463 -15.32 -23.11 -10.75
CA ALA A 463 -14.64 -24.36 -10.46
C ALA A 463 -13.42 -24.62 -11.37
N GLN A 464 -13.43 -24.12 -12.62
CA GLN A 464 -12.29 -24.26 -13.53
C GLN A 464 -11.08 -23.46 -13.03
N TYR A 465 -11.29 -22.23 -12.56
CA TYR A 465 -10.24 -21.39 -12.01
C TYR A 465 -9.74 -21.91 -10.65
N MET A 466 -10.63 -22.46 -9.82
CA MET A 466 -10.23 -23.14 -8.59
C MET A 466 -9.32 -24.34 -8.87
N LYS A 467 -9.73 -25.20 -9.80
CA LYS A 467 -8.91 -26.34 -10.26
C LYS A 467 -7.58 -25.88 -10.85
N PHE A 468 -7.57 -24.78 -11.60
CA PHE A 468 -6.34 -24.21 -12.13
C PHE A 468 -5.39 -23.80 -11.00
N MET A 469 -5.89 -23.07 -9.99
CA MET A 469 -5.09 -22.61 -8.86
C MET A 469 -4.52 -23.80 -8.04
N ASP A 470 -5.33 -24.83 -7.80
CA ASP A 470 -4.90 -26.05 -7.09
C ASP A 470 -3.79 -26.81 -7.84
N ASN A 471 -3.80 -26.74 -9.17
CA ASN A 471 -2.82 -27.41 -10.04
C ASN A 471 -1.74 -26.48 -10.58
N TYR A 472 -1.58 -25.28 -10.01
CA TYR A 472 -0.58 -24.30 -10.49
C TYR A 472 0.85 -24.78 -10.26
N ASP A 473 1.11 -25.40 -9.09
CA ASP A 473 2.40 -26.00 -8.73
C ASP A 473 2.21 -27.40 -8.15
N PRO A 474 1.84 -28.39 -8.98
CA PRO A 474 1.46 -29.72 -8.52
C PRO A 474 2.66 -30.49 -7.94
N ASP A 475 3.87 -30.13 -8.37
CA ASP A 475 5.12 -30.77 -7.95
C ASP A 475 5.80 -30.04 -6.78
N GLY A 476 5.25 -28.91 -6.31
CA GLY A 476 5.86 -28.11 -5.24
C GLY A 476 7.24 -27.54 -5.62
N LYS A 477 7.44 -27.22 -6.90
CA LYS A 477 8.73 -26.77 -7.44
C LYS A 477 8.96 -25.27 -7.23
N LEU A 478 7.93 -24.49 -6.90
CA LEU A 478 8.08 -23.07 -6.60
C LEU A 478 8.93 -22.90 -5.34
N VAL A 479 10.01 -22.13 -5.48
CA VAL A 479 10.92 -21.86 -4.38
C VAL A 479 10.22 -20.98 -3.33
N GLU A 480 10.19 -21.46 -2.09
CA GLU A 480 9.62 -20.74 -0.96
C GLU A 480 10.30 -19.37 -0.78
N GLY A 481 9.49 -18.34 -0.55
CA GLY A 481 9.95 -16.96 -0.36
C GLY A 481 10.06 -16.12 -1.64
N THR A 482 9.92 -16.72 -2.83
CA THR A 482 9.75 -15.98 -4.09
C THR A 482 8.43 -15.22 -4.12
N ASP A 483 8.34 -14.16 -4.93
CA ASP A 483 7.11 -13.36 -5.06
C ASP A 483 5.96 -14.18 -5.67
N GLU A 484 6.27 -15.09 -6.59
CA GLU A 484 5.31 -16.02 -7.18
C GLU A 484 4.76 -17.01 -6.15
N TYR A 485 5.62 -17.61 -5.31
CA TYR A 485 5.19 -18.48 -4.21
C TYR A 485 4.28 -17.75 -3.22
N LYS A 486 4.67 -16.52 -2.82
CA LYS A 486 3.85 -15.69 -1.92
C LYS A 486 2.50 -15.37 -2.55
N GLN A 487 2.48 -14.99 -3.83
CA GLN A 487 1.24 -14.67 -4.53
C GLN A 487 0.34 -15.88 -4.67
N LEU A 488 0.90 -17.07 -4.94
CA LEU A 488 0.13 -18.31 -5.00
C LEU A 488 -0.54 -18.63 -3.66
N LYS A 489 0.20 -18.53 -2.54
CA LYS A 489 -0.37 -18.77 -1.20
C LYS A 489 -1.46 -17.77 -0.84
N LEU A 490 -1.25 -16.48 -1.10
CA LEU A 490 -2.25 -15.44 -0.86
C LEU A 490 -3.47 -15.61 -1.75
N GLY A 491 -3.25 -15.88 -3.05
CA GLY A 491 -4.29 -16.08 -4.04
C GLY A 491 -5.17 -17.30 -3.71
N ALA A 492 -4.56 -18.44 -3.36
CA ALA A 492 -5.28 -19.64 -2.96
C ALA A 492 -6.09 -19.43 -1.67
N ALA A 493 -5.54 -18.73 -0.67
CA ALA A 493 -6.26 -18.42 0.57
C ALA A 493 -7.47 -17.51 0.29
N LYS A 494 -7.30 -16.47 -0.53
CA LYS A 494 -8.39 -15.55 -0.89
C LYS A 494 -9.45 -16.25 -1.76
N LEU A 495 -9.04 -17.09 -2.70
CA LEU A 495 -9.95 -17.90 -3.52
C LEU A 495 -10.82 -18.79 -2.64
N LYS A 496 -10.22 -19.50 -1.68
CA LYS A 496 -10.95 -20.34 -0.73
C LYS A 496 -11.95 -19.52 0.09
N ALA A 497 -11.53 -18.39 0.67
CA ALA A 497 -12.42 -17.52 1.43
C ALA A 497 -13.61 -17.02 0.58
N THR A 498 -13.34 -16.55 -0.64
CA THR A 498 -14.41 -16.16 -1.59
C THR A 498 -15.35 -17.33 -1.93
N PHE A 499 -14.85 -18.56 -2.03
CA PHE A 499 -15.70 -19.74 -2.27
C PHE A 499 -16.57 -20.07 -1.05
N ASP A 500 -16.00 -20.00 0.15
CA ASP A 500 -16.70 -20.27 1.41
C ASP A 500 -17.84 -19.26 1.59
N ASP A 501 -17.61 -17.98 1.27
CA ASP A 501 -18.58 -16.88 1.33
C ASP A 501 -19.46 -16.73 0.07
N ARG A 502 -19.39 -17.65 -0.90
CA ARG A 502 -20.05 -17.51 -2.20
C ARG A 502 -21.57 -17.22 -2.14
N GLU A 503 -22.24 -17.70 -1.09
CA GLU A 503 -23.70 -17.55 -0.94
C GLU A 503 -24.13 -16.11 -0.63
N ILE A 504 -23.23 -15.29 -0.10
CA ILE A 504 -23.47 -13.87 0.19
C ILE A 504 -22.83 -12.94 -0.85
N LEU A 505 -21.90 -13.45 -1.66
CA LEU A 505 -21.15 -12.69 -2.66
C LEU A 505 -21.81 -12.64 -4.05
N THR A 506 -23.05 -13.13 -4.20
CA THR A 506 -23.73 -13.13 -5.50
C THR A 506 -24.42 -11.80 -5.80
N LYS A 507 -24.60 -11.50 -7.08
CA LYS A 507 -25.30 -10.28 -7.52
C LYS A 507 -26.70 -10.14 -6.94
N GLU A 508 -27.42 -11.23 -6.68
CA GLU A 508 -28.77 -11.20 -6.10
C GLU A 508 -28.76 -10.79 -4.62
N LYS A 509 -27.63 -11.00 -3.93
CA LYS A 509 -27.48 -10.74 -2.49
C LYS A 509 -26.82 -9.41 -2.20
N MET A 510 -25.90 -9.00 -3.06
CA MET A 510 -25.12 -7.79 -2.89
C MET A 510 -25.87 -6.57 -3.44
N LYS A 511 -25.99 -5.50 -2.64
CA LYS A 511 -26.56 -4.21 -3.08
C LYS A 511 -25.54 -3.31 -3.77
N HIS A 512 -24.31 -3.32 -3.26
CA HIS A 512 -23.09 -2.75 -3.82
C HIS A 512 -21.97 -3.80 -3.80
N PHE A 513 -20.76 -3.48 -4.26
CA PHE A 513 -19.64 -4.45 -4.27
C PHE A 513 -18.93 -4.60 -2.92
N HIS A 514 -19.50 -4.09 -1.83
CA HIS A 514 -19.01 -4.29 -0.47
C HIS A 514 -19.95 -5.23 0.27
N LEU A 515 -19.42 -5.93 1.26
CA LEU A 515 -20.26 -6.67 2.19
C LEU A 515 -20.93 -5.65 3.10
N ASP A 516 -22.26 -5.62 3.13
CA ASP A 516 -22.99 -4.86 4.14
C ASP A 516 -22.55 -5.37 5.53
N ASP A 517 -22.08 -4.47 6.41
CA ASP A 517 -21.92 -4.80 7.83
C ASP A 517 -23.29 -5.29 8.33
N ALA A 518 -23.35 -6.57 8.75
CA ALA A 518 -24.57 -7.22 9.21
C ALA A 518 -25.08 -6.65 10.54
#